data_AF-A0A5N4EB43-F1
#
_entry.id   AF-A0A5N4EB43-F1
#
_cell.length_a   1.000
_cell.length_b   1.000
_cell.length_c   1.000
_cell.angle_alpha   90.00
_cell.angle_beta   90.00
_cell.angle_gamma   90.00
#
_symmetry.space_group_name_H-M   'P 1'
#
loop_
_entity.id
_entity.type
_entity.pdbx_description
1 polymer ?
#
loop_
_entity_poly.entity_id
_entity_poly.type
_entity_poly.pdbx_seq_one_letter_code
_entity_poly.pdbx_strand_id
1 'polypeptide(L)'
;MEGSAPGEVRMSQAIQPAHSNPRGELSAGQLLKWIDATACLAGSGAGRGVQDAGDPGVPGVRNVKALKGVRPSVDDIQFEETARVGQVITIKAKVTRAFSTSMEISIKVTVQDMFTGIEKLVSVAFSTFVTKPVGTEKVNFLYEEGSITLFSLSPSLCFISRLCRVHPLLKSVDMFKFRGPSTVGDRLVFNATVNNTFQTCVEVGVRVEAFDCKEWSEGRGRHINSAFLIYNAVDDKEEMVTFPRIKPVSEDDFRRYHGAIARKRIRLSRLDEKVSLSKGNVEALKKMAAKSGWEVTSAMEKTKMYILEEDDILSVWVEKHVERPAHLVYHLLSDFTKRPLWDPHYMSCEVIDRVSEDDQIYYITCPVVNDDKPKDLVVLVSRRRPVKDGNTYTVAVKSVILPSVPPSPQYVRSEITCAGFLIHAIDNSSCTVSYFNQISASIFPYFAGNLGGWSKSIEETAASCIQFIENATDDGLISLF
;
A
#
# COMPACT_ATOMS: atom_id res chain seq x y z
N MET A 1 23.82 -13.17 15.64
CA MET A 1 23.27 -13.19 14.27
C MET A 1 21.82 -13.66 14.40
N GLU A 2 20.86 -12.73 14.38
CA GLU A 2 19.44 -13.09 14.32
C GLU A 2 19.17 -13.83 13.01
N GLY A 3 18.66 -15.06 13.09
CA GLY A 3 18.28 -15.83 11.91
C GLY A 3 17.08 -15.18 11.22
N SER A 4 17.17 -14.92 9.92
CA SER A 4 16.05 -14.38 9.16
C SER A 4 14.89 -15.36 9.16
N ALA A 5 13.66 -14.87 9.36
CA ALA A 5 12.45 -15.68 9.27
C ALA A 5 12.37 -16.41 7.91
N PRO A 6 11.82 -17.64 7.85
CA PRO A 6 11.69 -18.39 6.60
C PRO A 6 10.83 -17.59 5.60
N GLY A 7 11.40 -17.30 4.42
CA GLY A 7 10.71 -16.57 3.34
C GLY A 7 11.00 -15.06 3.24
N GLU A 8 11.95 -14.54 4.03
CA GLU A 8 12.47 -13.17 3.88
C GLU A 8 13.89 -13.19 3.28
N VAL A 9 14.12 -12.36 2.27
CA VAL A 9 15.43 -12.18 1.62
C VAL A 9 15.78 -10.70 1.60
N ARG A 10 17.02 -10.40 1.97
CA ARG A 10 17.59 -9.07 1.92
C ARG A 10 18.77 -9.04 0.95
N MET A 11 18.73 -8.13 -0.01
CA MET A 11 19.85 -7.77 -0.87
C MET A 11 20.31 -6.34 -0.53
N SER A 12 21.61 -6.11 -0.43
CA SER A 12 22.18 -4.76 -0.28
C SER A 12 23.24 -4.55 -1.35
N GLN A 13 23.17 -3.44 -2.08
CA GLN A 13 24.06 -3.13 -3.20
C GLN A 13 24.53 -1.68 -3.12
N ALA A 14 25.84 -1.47 -3.18
CA ALA A 14 26.41 -0.14 -3.34
C ALA A 14 26.27 0.32 -4.80
N ILE A 15 25.81 1.55 -5.00
CA ILE A 15 25.63 2.10 -6.36
C ILE A 15 27.00 2.54 -6.88
N GLN A 16 27.47 1.82 -7.88
CA GLN A 16 28.72 2.08 -8.58
C GLN A 16 28.45 2.85 -9.88
N PRO A 17 29.47 3.52 -10.46
CA PRO A 17 29.34 4.18 -11.76
C PRO A 17 28.79 3.27 -12.87
N ALA A 18 29.14 1.98 -12.85
CA ALA A 18 28.63 0.98 -13.80
C ALA A 18 27.11 0.75 -13.73
N HIS A 19 26.48 1.12 -12.62
CA HIS A 19 25.03 0.98 -12.40
C HIS A 19 24.27 2.25 -12.77
N SER A 20 24.97 3.33 -13.09
CA SER A 20 24.39 4.67 -13.23
C SER A 20 24.21 5.13 -14.68
N ASN A 21 23.32 6.10 -14.86
CA ASN A 21 23.17 6.87 -16.08
C ASN A 21 24.28 7.95 -16.17
N PRO A 22 24.39 8.67 -17.30
CA PRO A 22 25.40 9.73 -17.46
C PRO A 22 25.34 10.88 -16.42
N ARG A 23 24.24 11.01 -15.66
CA ARG A 23 24.08 11.99 -14.57
C ARG A 23 24.49 11.44 -13.20
N GLY A 24 25.00 10.20 -13.13
CA GLY A 24 25.36 9.55 -11.87
C GLY A 24 24.17 9.08 -11.04
N GLU A 25 22.99 8.98 -11.64
CA GLU A 25 21.77 8.43 -11.02
C GLU A 25 21.65 6.95 -11.38
N LEU A 26 21.14 6.12 -10.47
CA LEU A 26 20.93 4.69 -10.70
C LEU A 26 20.01 4.45 -11.90
N SER A 27 20.41 3.56 -12.80
CA SER A 27 19.55 3.10 -13.88
C SER A 27 18.34 2.36 -13.30
N ALA A 28 17.13 2.84 -13.62
CA ALA A 28 15.90 2.20 -13.17
C ALA A 28 15.80 0.73 -13.61
N GLY A 29 16.42 0.36 -14.72
CA GLY A 29 16.45 -1.04 -15.16
C GLY A 29 17.35 -1.91 -14.31
N GLN A 30 18.48 -1.36 -13.84
CA GLN A 30 19.34 -2.05 -12.90
C GLN A 30 18.61 -2.29 -11.57
N LEU A 31 17.85 -1.30 -11.12
CA LEU A 31 17.01 -1.41 -9.93
C LEU A 31 15.95 -2.51 -10.09
N LEU A 32 15.22 -2.51 -11.21
CA LEU A 32 14.22 -3.55 -11.50
C LEU A 32 14.84 -4.95 -11.61
N LYS A 33 16.07 -5.06 -12.13
CA LYS A 33 16.82 -6.32 -12.14
C LYS A 33 17.11 -6.82 -10.72
N TRP A 34 17.54 -5.95 -9.81
CA TRP A 34 17.80 -6.34 -8.42
C TRP A 34 16.53 -6.66 -7.66
N ILE A 35 15.46 -5.89 -7.87
CA ILE A 35 14.11 -6.19 -7.35
C ILE A 35 13.70 -7.60 -7.80
N ASP A 36 13.92 -7.91 -9.08
CA ASP A 36 13.58 -9.22 -9.62
C ASP A 36 14.36 -10.37 -8.97
N ALA A 37 15.68 -10.25 -8.94
CA ALA A 37 16.54 -11.26 -8.35
C ALA A 37 16.19 -11.51 -6.88
N THR A 38 15.92 -10.45 -6.11
CA THR A 38 15.59 -10.56 -4.69
C THR A 38 14.23 -11.24 -4.47
N ALA A 39 13.23 -10.90 -5.28
CA ALA A 39 11.92 -11.54 -5.22
C ALA A 39 11.98 -13.03 -5.62
N CYS A 40 12.72 -13.36 -6.69
CA CYS A 40 12.90 -14.75 -7.10
C CYS A 40 13.59 -15.59 -6.01
N LEU A 41 14.60 -15.04 -5.34
CA LEU A 41 15.25 -15.71 -4.21
C LEU A 41 14.29 -15.92 -3.03
N ALA A 42 13.43 -14.95 -2.71
CA ALA A 42 12.43 -15.08 -1.66
C ALA A 42 11.41 -16.19 -1.97
N GLY A 43 10.89 -16.22 -3.20
CA GLY A 43 9.95 -17.25 -3.65
C GLY A 43 10.55 -18.66 -3.68
N SER A 44 11.77 -18.80 -4.22
CA SER A 44 12.49 -20.07 -4.24
C SER A 44 12.92 -20.55 -2.85
N GLY A 45 13.23 -19.64 -1.92
CA GLY A 45 13.57 -19.96 -0.54
C GLY A 45 12.36 -20.50 0.24
N ALA A 46 11.21 -19.83 0.13
CA ALA A 46 9.97 -20.26 0.78
C ALA A 46 9.48 -21.63 0.24
N GLY A 47 9.64 -21.89 -1.06
CA GLY A 47 9.28 -23.17 -1.67
C GLY A 47 10.07 -24.38 -1.15
N ARG A 48 11.26 -24.19 -0.58
CA ARG A 48 12.03 -25.29 0.06
C ARG A 48 11.54 -25.60 1.47
N GLY A 49 11.13 -24.59 2.24
CA GLY A 49 10.67 -24.77 3.62
C GLY A 49 9.35 -25.52 3.79
N VAL A 50 8.54 -25.63 2.71
CA VAL A 50 7.27 -26.38 2.72
C VAL A 50 7.50 -27.92 2.73
N GLN A 51 8.71 -28.41 2.48
CA GLN A 51 9.02 -29.85 2.45
C GLN A 51 9.60 -30.43 3.75
N ASP A 52 10.05 -29.59 4.69
CA ASP A 52 10.63 -30.06 5.96
C ASP A 52 9.57 -30.35 7.05
N ALA A 53 8.28 -30.14 6.75
CA ALA A 53 7.15 -30.43 7.65
C ALA A 53 6.45 -31.77 7.33
N GLY A 54 7.19 -32.72 6.75
CA GLY A 54 6.72 -34.10 6.49
C GLY A 54 7.21 -35.09 7.55
N ASP A 55 6.27 -35.86 8.09
CA ASP A 55 6.37 -36.98 9.06
C ASP A 55 7.72 -37.76 9.08
N PRO A 56 8.37 -38.02 10.25
CA PRO A 56 9.72 -38.61 10.34
C PRO A 56 9.85 -40.10 9.97
N GLY A 57 8.81 -40.73 9.41
CA GLY A 57 8.68 -42.19 9.40
C GLY A 57 9.07 -42.94 8.11
N VAL A 58 9.39 -42.28 7.00
CA VAL A 58 9.59 -42.97 5.70
C VAL A 58 10.99 -42.72 5.12
N PRO A 59 11.91 -43.71 5.15
CA PRO A 59 13.22 -43.58 4.52
C PRO A 59 13.09 -43.83 3.01
N GLY A 60 13.34 -42.83 2.16
CA GLY A 60 13.52 -43.14 0.74
C GLY A 60 13.46 -42.05 -0.33
N VAL A 61 13.15 -40.79 -0.04
CA VAL A 61 13.17 -39.72 -1.08
C VAL A 61 14.05 -38.55 -0.65
N ARG A 62 15.35 -38.82 -0.50
CA ARG A 62 16.37 -37.75 -0.59
C ARG A 62 16.66 -37.50 -2.06
N ASN A 63 15.90 -36.62 -2.70
CA ASN A 63 16.32 -36.00 -3.96
C ASN A 63 15.70 -34.61 -4.03
N VAL A 64 16.52 -33.60 -3.75
CA VAL A 64 16.21 -32.17 -3.84
C VAL A 64 15.72 -31.86 -5.26
N LYS A 65 14.40 -31.78 -5.48
CA LYS A 65 13.87 -31.14 -6.69
C LYS A 65 13.94 -29.64 -6.48
N ALA A 66 14.95 -29.02 -7.08
CA ALA A 66 15.05 -27.57 -7.18
C ALA A 66 13.75 -27.01 -7.78
N LEU A 67 12.91 -26.38 -6.95
CA LEU A 67 11.73 -25.65 -7.42
C LEU A 67 12.22 -24.41 -8.17
N LYS A 68 12.15 -24.45 -9.50
CA LYS A 68 12.29 -23.27 -10.35
C LYS A 68 10.91 -22.63 -10.51
N GLY A 69 10.83 -21.32 -10.34
CA GLY A 69 9.59 -20.59 -10.57
C GLY A 69 9.76 -19.49 -11.60
N VAL A 70 8.62 -18.96 -12.03
CA VAL A 70 8.46 -17.97 -13.10
C VAL A 70 7.53 -16.89 -12.57
N ARG A 71 7.74 -15.62 -12.93
CA ARG A 71 6.78 -14.59 -12.53
C ARG A 71 5.68 -14.43 -13.56
N PRO A 72 4.42 -14.72 -13.21
CA PRO A 72 3.32 -14.41 -14.12
C PRO A 72 3.09 -12.90 -14.24
N SER A 73 3.34 -12.11 -13.19
CA SER A 73 3.00 -10.68 -13.16
C SER A 73 3.84 -9.88 -12.18
N VAL A 74 3.95 -8.59 -12.48
CA VAL A 74 4.50 -7.55 -11.60
C VAL A 74 3.44 -6.47 -11.47
N ASP A 75 3.15 -6.02 -10.25
CA ASP A 75 2.18 -4.96 -9.98
C ASP A 75 2.74 -3.58 -10.34
N ASP A 76 1.94 -2.52 -10.14
CA ASP A 76 2.38 -1.15 -10.40
C ASP A 76 3.61 -0.83 -9.52
N ILE A 77 4.72 -0.43 -10.15
CA ILE A 77 5.93 0.01 -9.45
C ILE A 77 6.05 1.52 -9.62
N GLN A 78 6.04 2.24 -8.50
CA GLN A 78 6.29 3.68 -8.46
C GLN A 78 7.61 3.98 -7.76
N PHE A 79 8.39 4.90 -8.33
CA PHE A 79 9.64 5.37 -7.76
C PHE A 79 9.40 6.75 -7.13
N GLU A 80 9.58 6.85 -5.81
CA GLU A 80 9.43 8.12 -5.08
C GLU A 80 10.73 8.93 -5.04
N GLU A 81 11.86 8.24 -5.01
CA GLU A 81 13.19 8.83 -4.88
C GLU A 81 14.16 8.26 -5.92
N THR A 82 15.13 9.06 -6.32
CA THR A 82 16.18 8.65 -7.28
C THR A 82 17.49 8.43 -6.54
N ALA A 83 18.00 7.20 -6.58
CA ALA A 83 19.26 6.86 -5.93
C ALA A 83 20.47 7.29 -6.79
N ARG A 84 21.57 7.70 -6.15
CA ARG A 84 22.79 8.20 -6.82
C ARG A 84 24.02 7.33 -6.50
N VAL A 85 25.04 7.45 -7.34
CA VAL A 85 26.35 6.79 -7.13
C VAL A 85 26.90 7.16 -5.74
N GLY A 86 27.41 6.16 -5.02
CA GLY A 86 27.93 6.30 -3.66
C GLY A 86 26.91 6.00 -2.55
N GLN A 87 25.61 5.93 -2.88
CA GLN A 87 24.57 5.48 -1.95
C GLN A 87 24.44 3.95 -1.97
N VAL A 88 23.84 3.39 -0.91
CA VAL A 88 23.58 1.95 -0.78
C VAL A 88 22.08 1.69 -0.87
N ILE A 89 21.69 0.81 -1.78
CA ILE A 89 20.30 0.33 -1.84
C ILE A 89 20.16 -0.95 -1.04
N THR A 90 19.11 -1.01 -0.23
CA THR A 90 18.64 -2.22 0.44
C THR A 90 17.29 -2.61 -0.13
N ILE A 91 17.18 -3.85 -0.62
CA ILE A 91 15.94 -4.46 -1.09
C ILE A 91 15.58 -5.58 -0.11
N LYS A 92 14.40 -5.48 0.50
CA LYS A 92 13.82 -6.53 1.34
C LYS A 92 12.64 -7.13 0.59
N ALA A 93 12.68 -8.43 0.35
CA ALA A 93 11.58 -9.17 -0.23
C ALA A 93 11.05 -10.19 0.79
N LYS A 94 9.73 -10.22 0.98
CA LYS A 94 9.07 -11.13 1.90
C LYS A 94 7.83 -11.73 1.25
N VAL A 95 7.72 -13.05 1.30
CA VAL A 95 6.48 -13.74 0.89
C VAL A 95 5.36 -13.35 1.85
N THR A 96 4.33 -12.68 1.33
CA THR A 96 3.15 -12.26 2.11
C THR A 96 2.12 -13.37 2.17
N ARG A 97 1.88 -14.06 1.05
CA ARG A 97 0.85 -15.07 0.93
C ARG A 97 1.26 -16.17 -0.05
N ALA A 98 0.99 -17.41 0.31
CA ALA A 98 1.12 -18.56 -0.58
C ALA A 98 -0.27 -19.09 -0.98
N PHE A 99 -0.44 -19.40 -2.26
CA PHE A 99 -1.61 -20.03 -2.85
C PHE A 99 -1.25 -21.44 -3.35
N SER A 100 -2.13 -22.06 -4.16
CA SER A 100 -1.94 -23.42 -4.67
C SER A 100 -0.67 -23.58 -5.52
N THR A 101 -0.44 -22.69 -6.47
CA THR A 101 0.73 -22.71 -7.37
C THR A 101 1.46 -21.38 -7.44
N SER A 102 0.96 -20.35 -6.76
CA SER A 102 1.52 -19.00 -6.77
C SER A 102 1.79 -18.49 -5.36
N MET A 103 2.70 -17.53 -5.25
CA MET A 103 3.07 -16.83 -4.03
C MET A 103 3.14 -15.34 -4.31
N GLU A 104 2.55 -14.54 -3.44
CA GLU A 104 2.67 -13.09 -3.45
C GLU A 104 3.88 -12.67 -2.61
N ILE A 105 4.68 -11.76 -3.16
CA ILE A 105 5.92 -11.29 -2.57
C ILE A 105 5.86 -9.77 -2.46
N SER A 106 5.89 -9.27 -1.23
CA SER A 106 6.09 -7.84 -0.95
C SER A 106 7.56 -7.49 -1.09
N ILE A 107 7.84 -6.35 -1.71
CA ILE A 107 9.19 -5.85 -1.94
C ILE A 107 9.26 -4.41 -1.45
N LYS A 108 10.18 -4.14 -0.53
CA LYS A 108 10.48 -2.80 -0.03
C LYS A 108 11.91 -2.43 -0.42
N VAL A 109 12.05 -1.27 -1.06
CA VAL A 109 13.34 -0.75 -1.51
C VAL A 109 13.63 0.55 -0.76
N THR A 110 14.76 0.59 -0.07
CA THR A 110 15.27 1.77 0.60
C THR A 110 16.65 2.14 0.07
N VAL A 111 16.97 3.42 0.08
CA VAL A 111 18.29 3.96 -0.25
C VAL A 111 18.84 4.65 0.99
N GLN A 112 20.10 4.37 1.30
CA GLN A 112 20.83 4.97 2.40
C GLN A 112 22.01 5.76 1.86
N ASP A 113 22.14 6.99 2.34
CA ASP A 113 23.31 7.82 2.10
C ASP A 113 24.40 7.50 3.13
N MET A 114 25.58 7.12 2.65
CA MET A 114 26.68 6.66 3.51
C MET A 114 27.37 7.79 4.29
N PHE A 115 27.23 9.04 3.85
CA PHE A 115 27.85 10.20 4.50
C PHE A 115 26.94 10.81 5.55
N THR A 116 25.64 10.91 5.26
CA THR A 116 24.67 11.49 6.18
C THR A 116 23.97 10.46 7.07
N GLY A 117 24.03 9.18 6.72
CA GLY A 117 23.34 8.09 7.41
C GLY A 117 21.83 8.05 7.19
N ILE A 118 21.27 9.02 6.44
CA ILE A 118 19.83 9.14 6.19
C ILE A 118 19.37 8.01 5.27
N GLU A 119 18.31 7.31 5.68
CA GLU A 119 17.61 6.30 4.88
C GLU A 119 16.30 6.86 4.33
N LYS A 120 16.04 6.63 3.05
CA LYS A 120 14.82 7.04 2.35
C LYS A 120 14.14 5.86 1.69
N LEU A 121 12.82 5.91 1.59
CA LEU A 121 12.02 4.96 0.83
C LEU A 121 12.12 5.28 -0.67
N VAL A 122 12.48 4.29 -1.48
CA VAL A 122 12.54 4.43 -2.95
C VAL A 122 11.27 3.91 -3.59
N SER A 123 10.85 2.71 -3.18
CA SER A 123 9.69 2.04 -3.78
C SER A 123 9.16 0.93 -2.87
N VAL A 124 7.84 0.72 -2.93
CA VAL A 124 7.16 -0.46 -2.43
C VAL A 124 6.45 -1.11 -3.61
N ALA A 125 6.66 -2.41 -3.80
CA ALA A 125 6.12 -3.15 -4.93
C ALA A 125 5.64 -4.53 -4.48
N PHE A 126 4.71 -5.09 -5.24
CA PHE A 126 4.25 -6.47 -5.09
C PHE A 126 4.56 -7.25 -6.37
N SER A 127 4.89 -8.52 -6.19
CA SER A 127 5.23 -9.41 -7.29
C SER A 127 4.69 -10.81 -7.04
N THR A 128 4.14 -11.42 -8.09
CA THR A 128 3.62 -12.78 -8.00
C THR A 128 4.65 -13.74 -8.57
N PHE A 129 4.92 -14.82 -7.84
CA PHE A 129 5.83 -15.89 -8.22
C PHE A 129 5.06 -17.20 -8.36
N VAL A 130 5.28 -17.97 -9.42
CA VAL A 130 4.64 -19.27 -9.63
C VAL A 130 5.69 -20.36 -9.61
N THR A 131 5.48 -21.39 -8.81
CA THR A 131 6.37 -22.56 -8.77
C THR A 131 6.02 -23.51 -9.92
N LYS A 132 7.04 -24.02 -10.64
CA LYS A 132 6.87 -25.10 -11.61
C LYS A 132 7.56 -26.36 -11.08
N PRO A 133 6.83 -27.48 -10.89
CA PRO A 133 7.44 -28.74 -10.49
C PRO A 133 8.36 -29.24 -11.60
N VAL A 134 9.60 -29.61 -11.25
CA VAL A 134 10.54 -30.20 -12.20
C VAL A 134 10.11 -31.64 -12.48
N GLY A 135 9.36 -31.83 -13.57
CA GLY A 135 9.12 -33.10 -14.26
C GLY A 135 10.11 -33.28 -15.42
N THR A 136 10.16 -34.49 -16.00
CA THR A 136 11.09 -35.01 -17.03
C THR A 136 11.08 -34.28 -18.39
N GLU A 137 11.09 -32.96 -18.39
CA GLU A 137 11.36 -32.15 -19.57
C GLU A 137 12.63 -31.32 -19.32
N LYS A 138 13.38 -31.08 -20.41
CA LYS A 138 14.69 -30.44 -20.42
C LYS A 138 14.75 -29.23 -19.50
N VAL A 139 15.89 -29.08 -18.82
CA VAL A 139 16.20 -27.98 -17.90
C VAL A 139 16.07 -26.64 -18.64
N ASN A 140 14.92 -26.00 -18.52
CA ASN A 140 14.71 -24.64 -19.03
C ASN A 140 15.39 -23.68 -18.05
N PHE A 141 16.55 -23.16 -18.42
CA PHE A 141 17.05 -21.90 -17.87
C PHE A 141 16.13 -20.81 -18.41
N LEU A 142 15.09 -20.48 -17.65
CA LEU A 142 14.28 -19.31 -17.94
C LEU A 142 15.18 -18.11 -17.67
N TYR A 143 15.47 -17.37 -18.74
CA TYR A 143 16.31 -16.18 -18.71
C TYR A 143 15.79 -15.22 -17.62
N GLU A 144 16.68 -14.59 -16.85
CA GLU A 144 16.34 -13.64 -15.78
C GLU A 144 15.29 -12.64 -16.29
N GLU A 145 14.04 -12.74 -15.83
CA GLU A 145 12.93 -11.90 -16.32
C GLU A 145 13.20 -10.41 -16.04
N GLY A 146 13.96 -10.10 -15.00
CA GLY A 146 14.50 -8.77 -14.70
C GLY A 146 15.45 -8.23 -15.77
N SER A 147 16.10 -9.09 -16.56
CA SER A 147 16.86 -8.68 -17.73
C SER A 147 15.94 -8.23 -18.88
N ILE A 148 14.77 -8.84 -19.07
CA ILE A 148 13.79 -8.41 -20.10
C ILE A 148 13.22 -7.03 -19.75
N THR A 149 12.95 -6.77 -18.46
CA THR A 149 12.53 -5.46 -17.98
C THR A 149 13.66 -4.42 -18.08
N LEU A 150 14.91 -4.81 -17.81
CA LEU A 150 16.09 -3.97 -18.06
C LEU A 150 16.25 -3.60 -19.55
N PHE A 151 16.07 -4.57 -20.45
CA PHE A 151 16.22 -4.37 -21.90
C PHE A 151 15.05 -3.61 -22.54
N SER A 152 13.85 -3.61 -21.95
CA SER A 152 12.73 -2.78 -22.44
C SER A 152 12.91 -1.28 -22.16
N LEU A 153 13.77 -0.92 -21.21
CA LEU A 153 14.03 0.45 -20.80
C LEU A 153 15.00 1.18 -21.74
N SER A 154 16.02 0.51 -22.27
CA SER A 154 17.03 1.17 -23.12
C SER A 154 16.45 1.77 -24.41
N PRO A 155 15.56 1.07 -25.16
CA PRO A 155 14.93 1.64 -26.35
C PRO A 155 13.99 2.81 -26.01
N SER A 156 13.26 2.72 -24.89
CA SER A 156 12.32 3.77 -24.46
C SER A 156 13.06 5.03 -24.00
N LEU A 157 14.15 4.90 -23.26
CA LEU A 157 15.00 6.02 -22.84
C LEU A 157 15.62 6.75 -24.04
N CYS A 158 16.13 6.02 -25.03
CA CYS A 158 16.66 6.58 -26.27
C CYS A 158 15.59 7.38 -27.05
N PHE A 159 14.37 6.85 -27.12
CA PHE A 159 13.27 7.50 -27.84
C PHE A 159 12.80 8.78 -27.14
N ILE A 160 12.75 8.78 -25.81
CA ILE A 160 12.35 9.97 -25.03
C ILE A 160 13.46 11.03 -25.04
N SER A 161 14.72 10.62 -24.94
CA SER A 161 15.87 11.52 -25.06
C SER A 161 15.86 12.23 -26.43
N ARG A 162 15.49 11.53 -27.51
CA ARG A 162 15.29 12.16 -28.83
C ARG A 162 14.13 13.15 -28.85
N LEU A 163 13.04 12.86 -28.11
CA LEU A 163 11.86 13.72 -28.05
C LEU A 163 12.12 15.02 -27.27
N CYS A 164 12.92 14.97 -26.21
CA CYS A 164 13.02 16.08 -25.23
C CYS A 164 14.40 16.73 -25.17
N ARG A 165 15.43 16.10 -25.76
CA ARG A 165 16.85 16.52 -25.69
C ARG A 165 17.39 16.66 -24.26
N VAL A 166 16.70 16.08 -23.29
CA VAL A 166 17.04 16.06 -21.86
C VAL A 166 17.00 14.63 -21.34
N HIS A 167 17.53 14.41 -20.14
CA HIS A 167 17.59 13.08 -19.53
C HIS A 167 16.24 12.68 -18.92
N PRO A 168 15.60 11.60 -19.42
CA PRO A 168 14.36 11.13 -18.85
C PRO A 168 14.61 10.32 -17.58
N LEU A 169 13.72 10.47 -16.61
CA LEU A 169 13.69 9.70 -15.37
C LEU A 169 12.42 8.83 -15.36
N LEU A 170 12.58 7.55 -15.04
CA LEU A 170 11.45 6.64 -14.91
C LEU A 170 10.67 6.97 -13.64
N LYS A 171 9.39 7.31 -13.77
CA LYS A 171 8.50 7.61 -12.66
C LYS A 171 7.77 6.37 -12.17
N SER A 172 7.21 5.60 -13.09
CA SER A 172 6.46 4.40 -12.76
C SER A 172 6.41 3.41 -13.93
N VAL A 173 6.14 2.15 -13.59
CA VAL A 173 5.86 1.06 -14.52
C VAL A 173 4.49 0.50 -14.17
N ASP A 174 3.57 0.47 -15.14
CA ASP A 174 2.25 -0.10 -14.95
C ASP A 174 2.34 -1.63 -14.85
N MET A 175 1.39 -2.23 -14.13
CA MET A 175 1.24 -3.67 -13.99
C MET A 175 1.26 -4.37 -15.35
N PHE A 176 2.12 -5.38 -15.48
CA PHE A 176 2.22 -6.17 -16.70
C PHE A 176 2.31 -7.67 -16.41
N LYS A 177 1.86 -8.45 -17.39
CA LYS A 177 1.81 -9.92 -17.33
C LYS A 177 2.72 -10.52 -18.39
N PHE A 178 3.46 -11.56 -18.01
CA PHE A 178 4.17 -12.42 -18.95
C PHE A 178 3.19 -13.43 -19.55
N ARG A 179 3.09 -13.44 -20.88
CA ARG A 179 2.18 -14.29 -21.65
C ARG A 179 2.79 -15.64 -22.03
N GLY A 180 4.12 -15.70 -22.14
CA GLY A 180 4.82 -16.92 -22.52
C GLY A 180 6.28 -16.91 -22.05
N PRO A 181 6.91 -18.09 -21.95
CA PRO A 181 8.31 -18.22 -21.55
C PRO A 181 9.25 -17.84 -22.70
N SER A 182 10.47 -17.43 -22.35
CA SER A 182 11.59 -17.31 -23.29
C SER A 182 12.75 -18.19 -22.84
N THR A 183 13.48 -18.76 -23.79
CA THR A 183 14.57 -19.71 -23.56
C THR A 183 15.88 -19.20 -24.16
N VAL A 184 17.00 -19.78 -23.70
CA VAL A 184 18.32 -19.50 -24.26
C VAL A 184 18.32 -19.84 -25.75
N GLY A 185 18.70 -18.87 -26.59
CA GLY A 185 18.69 -18.98 -28.04
C GLY A 185 17.59 -18.17 -28.72
N ASP A 186 16.58 -17.72 -27.97
CA ASP A 186 15.56 -16.80 -28.47
C ASP A 186 16.17 -15.43 -28.80
N ARG A 187 15.77 -14.86 -29.93
CA ARG A 187 15.99 -13.44 -30.26
C ARG A 187 14.83 -12.63 -29.70
N LEU A 188 15.13 -11.70 -28.80
CA LEU A 188 14.15 -10.79 -28.24
C LEU A 188 14.14 -9.47 -29.02
N VAL A 189 12.97 -9.12 -29.56
CA VAL A 189 12.73 -7.85 -30.26
C VAL A 189 11.89 -6.95 -29.37
N PHE A 190 12.43 -5.77 -29.06
CA PHE A 190 11.79 -4.76 -28.23
C PHE A 190 11.30 -3.61 -29.11
N ASN A 191 9.98 -3.51 -29.27
CA ASN A 191 9.36 -2.42 -30.01
C ASN A 191 8.77 -1.40 -29.03
N ALA A 192 9.45 -0.26 -28.89
CA ALA A 192 9.03 0.84 -28.06
C ALA A 192 8.36 1.95 -28.89
N THR A 193 7.27 2.52 -28.40
CA THR A 193 6.62 3.67 -29.04
C THR A 193 5.98 4.57 -27.99
N VAL A 194 6.06 5.89 -28.20
CA VAL A 194 5.38 6.84 -27.33
C VAL A 194 3.89 6.79 -27.60
N ASN A 195 3.10 6.47 -26.58
CA ASN A 195 1.65 6.37 -26.72
C ASN A 195 0.99 7.73 -26.56
N ASN A 196 1.40 8.50 -25.54
CA ASN A 196 0.84 9.81 -25.25
C ASN A 196 1.75 10.62 -24.31
N THR A 197 1.53 11.93 -24.28
CA THR A 197 2.21 12.92 -23.43
C THR A 197 1.19 13.68 -22.59
N PHE A 198 1.47 13.84 -21.31
CA PHE A 198 0.62 14.50 -20.32
C PHE A 198 1.39 15.63 -19.62
N GLN A 199 1.52 16.79 -20.27
CA GLN A 199 2.29 17.94 -19.76
C GLN A 199 3.71 17.54 -19.35
N THR A 200 3.97 17.20 -18.09
CA THR A 200 5.29 16.84 -17.55
C THR A 200 5.58 15.33 -17.54
N CYS A 201 4.67 14.50 -18.07
CA CYS A 201 4.88 13.06 -18.16
C CYS A 201 4.71 12.54 -19.58
N VAL A 202 5.44 11.48 -19.92
CA VAL A 202 5.29 10.76 -21.19
C VAL A 202 5.08 9.27 -20.92
N GLU A 203 4.11 8.67 -21.61
CA GLU A 203 3.85 7.24 -21.55
C GLU A 203 4.43 6.55 -22.79
N VAL A 204 5.28 5.55 -22.56
CA VAL A 204 5.88 4.72 -23.60
C VAL A 204 5.41 3.28 -23.45
N GLY A 205 4.80 2.75 -24.51
CA GLY A 205 4.48 1.33 -24.60
C GLY A 205 5.68 0.57 -25.17
N VAL A 206 6.02 -0.55 -24.53
CA VAL A 206 7.06 -1.46 -25.03
C VAL A 206 6.45 -2.84 -25.21
N ARG A 207 6.54 -3.38 -26.43
CA ARG A 207 6.12 -4.73 -26.77
C ARG A 207 7.36 -5.60 -27.00
N VAL A 208 7.37 -6.77 -26.37
CA VAL A 208 8.47 -7.73 -26.47
C VAL A 208 8.00 -8.98 -27.21
N GLU A 209 8.72 -9.33 -28.26
CA GLU A 209 8.53 -10.55 -29.02
C GLU A 209 9.77 -11.43 -28.93
N ALA A 210 9.57 -12.73 -28.75
CA ALA A 210 10.62 -13.73 -28.83
C ALA A 210 10.50 -14.50 -30.14
N PHE A 211 11.66 -14.82 -30.73
CA PHE A 211 11.76 -15.64 -31.92
C PHE A 211 12.84 -16.70 -31.70
N ASP A 212 12.47 -17.97 -31.80
CA ASP A 212 13.47 -19.01 -32.02
C ASP A 212 14.10 -18.88 -33.44
N CYS A 213 15.15 -19.64 -33.75
CA CYS A 213 15.82 -19.54 -35.06
C CYS A 213 14.90 -19.84 -36.27
N LYS A 214 13.91 -20.73 -36.10
CA LYS A 214 12.96 -21.13 -37.13
C LYS A 214 11.82 -20.10 -37.24
N GLU A 215 11.23 -19.71 -36.12
CA GLU A 215 10.25 -18.64 -35.95
C GLU A 215 10.76 -17.31 -36.53
N TRP A 216 12.04 -17.00 -36.34
CA TRP A 216 12.70 -15.84 -36.93
C TRP A 216 12.67 -15.89 -38.46
N SER A 217 12.99 -17.05 -39.04
CA SER A 217 13.02 -17.25 -40.49
C SER A 217 11.62 -17.21 -41.10
N GLU A 218 10.60 -17.63 -40.36
CA GLU A 218 9.20 -17.64 -40.76
C GLU A 218 8.46 -16.33 -40.42
N GLY A 219 9.10 -15.40 -39.69
CA GLY A 219 8.51 -14.13 -39.24
C GLY A 219 7.38 -14.28 -38.21
N ARG A 220 7.28 -15.42 -37.53
CA ARG A 220 6.20 -15.72 -36.56
C ARG A 220 6.68 -15.63 -35.13
N GLY A 221 6.68 -14.41 -34.59
CA GLY A 221 7.13 -14.15 -33.22
C GLY A 221 6.10 -14.47 -32.14
N ARG A 222 6.59 -14.88 -30.97
CA ARG A 222 5.78 -15.09 -29.77
C ARG A 222 5.77 -13.82 -28.93
N HIS A 223 4.58 -13.27 -28.66
CA HIS A 223 4.44 -12.10 -27.80
C HIS A 223 4.67 -12.50 -26.33
N ILE A 224 5.77 -12.02 -25.75
CA ILE A 224 6.17 -12.32 -24.36
C ILE A 224 5.45 -11.40 -23.39
N ASN A 225 5.60 -10.08 -23.52
CA ASN A 225 4.90 -9.12 -22.69
C ASN A 225 4.73 -7.77 -23.39
N SER A 226 3.77 -6.99 -22.89
CA SER A 226 3.65 -5.56 -23.18
C SER A 226 3.65 -4.80 -21.86
N ALA A 227 4.50 -3.78 -21.75
CA ALA A 227 4.60 -2.93 -20.57
C ALA A 227 4.36 -1.46 -20.96
N PHE A 228 3.81 -0.68 -20.02
CA PHE A 228 3.62 0.75 -20.17
C PHE A 228 4.45 1.46 -19.11
N LEU A 229 5.32 2.35 -19.56
CA LEU A 229 6.28 3.03 -18.72
C LEU A 229 6.02 4.52 -18.75
N ILE A 230 6.05 5.15 -17.57
CA ILE A 230 5.84 6.58 -17.43
C ILE A 230 7.16 7.23 -17.06
N TYR A 231 7.55 8.21 -17.86
CA TYR A 231 8.75 8.99 -17.65
C TYR A 231 8.41 10.44 -17.41
N ASN A 232 9.24 11.07 -16.59
CA ASN A 232 9.36 12.52 -16.51
C ASN A 232 10.70 12.93 -17.13
N ALA A 233 10.89 14.22 -17.33
CA ALA A 233 12.18 14.76 -17.68
C ALA A 233 12.43 16.03 -16.88
N VAL A 234 13.69 16.20 -16.48
CA VAL A 234 14.19 17.39 -15.78
C VAL A 234 15.26 18.05 -16.64
N ASP A 235 15.32 19.37 -16.62
CA ASP A 235 16.36 20.13 -17.30
C ASP A 235 17.63 20.28 -16.43
N ASP A 236 18.63 20.99 -16.94
CA ASP A 236 19.89 21.24 -16.22
C ASP A 236 19.72 22.12 -14.98
N LYS A 237 18.56 22.77 -14.81
CA LYS A 237 18.19 23.58 -13.63
C LYS A 237 17.32 22.81 -12.63
N GLU A 238 17.16 21.50 -12.84
CA GLU A 238 16.28 20.61 -12.07
C GLU A 238 14.78 20.97 -12.15
N GLU A 239 14.36 21.72 -13.17
CA GLU A 239 12.95 22.02 -13.43
C GLU A 239 12.28 20.96 -14.31
N MET A 240 10.99 20.69 -14.05
CA MET A 240 10.22 19.72 -14.82
C MET A 240 9.97 20.20 -16.25
N VAL A 241 10.35 19.39 -17.23
CA VAL A 241 10.16 19.69 -18.64
C VAL A 241 8.75 19.33 -19.09
N THR A 242 8.11 20.25 -19.82
CA THR A 242 6.83 19.99 -20.47
C THR A 242 7.05 19.36 -21.84
N PHE A 243 6.47 18.17 -22.04
CA PHE A 243 6.54 17.40 -23.27
C PHE A 243 5.63 17.99 -24.36
N PRO A 244 6.06 17.97 -25.63
CA PRO A 244 5.22 18.40 -26.75
C PRO A 244 4.03 17.46 -26.93
N ARG A 245 2.87 18.02 -27.29
CA ARG A 245 1.64 17.24 -27.47
C ARG A 245 1.72 16.34 -28.70
N ILE A 246 1.55 15.04 -28.50
CA ILE A 246 1.52 14.07 -29.60
C ILE A 246 0.22 14.17 -30.38
N LYS A 247 0.31 14.25 -31.71
CA LYS A 247 -0.81 14.13 -32.64
C LYS A 247 -0.78 12.73 -33.27
N PRO A 248 -1.72 11.83 -32.94
CA PRO A 248 -1.79 10.51 -33.57
C PRO A 248 -2.12 10.65 -35.06
N VAL A 249 -1.51 9.80 -35.91
CA VAL A 249 -1.72 9.84 -37.37
C VAL A 249 -2.35 8.54 -37.86
N SER A 250 -1.85 7.38 -37.40
CA SER A 250 -2.39 6.07 -37.79
C SER A 250 -3.50 5.59 -36.85
N GLU A 251 -4.33 4.65 -37.32
CA GLU A 251 -5.36 3.99 -36.49
C GLU A 251 -4.77 3.37 -35.22
N ASP A 252 -3.59 2.75 -35.35
CA ASP A 252 -2.84 2.16 -34.25
C ASP A 252 -2.37 3.21 -33.24
N ASP A 253 -1.99 4.41 -33.70
CA ASP A 253 -1.63 5.54 -32.84
C ASP A 253 -2.85 6.05 -32.07
N PHE A 254 -4.02 6.16 -32.72
CA PHE A 254 -5.26 6.55 -32.03
C PHE A 254 -5.62 5.54 -30.94
N ARG A 255 -5.53 4.23 -31.24
CA ARG A 255 -5.77 3.17 -30.25
C ARG A 255 -4.82 3.31 -29.05
N ARG A 256 -3.53 3.55 -29.30
CA ARG A 256 -2.51 3.74 -28.24
C ARG A 256 -2.75 5.01 -27.43
N TYR A 257 -3.08 6.12 -28.10
CA TYR A 257 -3.36 7.42 -27.50
C TYR A 257 -4.56 7.36 -26.55
N HIS A 258 -5.68 6.78 -27.00
CA HIS A 258 -6.87 6.57 -26.17
C HIS A 258 -6.61 5.56 -25.04
N GLY A 259 -5.85 4.49 -25.32
CA GLY A 259 -5.44 3.53 -24.30
C GLY A 259 -4.62 4.17 -23.17
N ALA A 260 -3.72 5.10 -23.49
CA ALA A 260 -2.93 5.83 -22.50
C ALA A 260 -3.81 6.74 -21.62
N ILE A 261 -4.83 7.38 -22.20
CA ILE A 261 -5.81 8.17 -21.44
C ILE A 261 -6.59 7.27 -20.47
N ALA A 262 -7.05 6.11 -20.94
CA ALA A 262 -7.76 5.14 -20.10
C ALA A 262 -6.87 4.63 -18.95
N ARG A 263 -5.61 4.25 -19.23
CA ARG A 263 -4.63 3.86 -18.19
C ARG A 263 -4.37 4.98 -17.21
N LYS A 264 -4.22 6.23 -17.68
CA LYS A 264 -4.08 7.39 -16.78
C LYS A 264 -5.30 7.57 -15.89
N ARG A 265 -6.51 7.37 -16.41
CA ARG A 265 -7.74 7.40 -15.59
C ARG A 265 -7.78 6.28 -14.57
N ILE A 266 -7.33 5.07 -14.90
CA ILE A 266 -7.26 3.95 -13.95
C ILE A 266 -6.24 4.22 -12.84
N ARG A 267 -5.08 4.80 -13.19
CA ARG A 267 -4.07 5.21 -12.21
C ARG A 267 -4.57 6.32 -11.30
N LEU A 268 -5.19 7.35 -11.90
CA LEU A 268 -5.85 8.41 -11.15
C LEU A 268 -7.00 7.88 -10.32
N SER A 269 -7.83 6.95 -10.80
CA SER A 269 -8.91 6.39 -10.01
C SER A 269 -8.41 5.54 -8.85
N ARG A 270 -7.27 4.85 -8.96
CA ARG A 270 -6.65 4.15 -7.81
C ARG A 270 -6.12 5.14 -6.76
N LEU A 271 -5.59 6.28 -7.20
CA LEU A 271 -5.12 7.37 -6.33
C LEU A 271 -6.30 8.18 -5.74
N ASP A 272 -7.29 8.50 -6.57
CA ASP A 272 -8.49 9.26 -6.24
C ASP A 272 -9.46 8.41 -5.44
N GLU A 273 -9.54 7.09 -5.59
CA GLU A 273 -10.34 6.24 -4.70
C GLU A 273 -9.73 6.28 -3.30
N LYS A 274 -8.40 6.13 -3.15
CA LYS A 274 -7.71 6.26 -1.85
C LYS A 274 -7.81 7.67 -1.26
N VAL A 275 -7.64 8.72 -2.06
CA VAL A 275 -7.68 10.14 -1.61
C VAL A 275 -9.11 10.66 -1.43
N SER A 276 -10.07 10.26 -2.27
CA SER A 276 -11.49 10.63 -2.13
C SER A 276 -12.17 9.86 -0.99
N LEU A 277 -11.79 8.61 -0.73
CA LEU A 277 -12.25 7.89 0.46
C LEU A 277 -11.78 8.60 1.72
N SER A 278 -10.53 9.05 1.77
CA SER A 278 -9.98 9.80 2.91
C SER A 278 -10.63 11.18 3.09
N LYS A 279 -10.69 12.00 2.02
CA LYS A 279 -11.36 13.32 2.07
C LYS A 279 -12.85 13.18 2.40
N GLY A 280 -13.53 12.24 1.77
CA GLY A 280 -14.94 11.92 2.02
C GLY A 280 -15.19 11.41 3.43
N ASN A 281 -14.25 10.66 4.03
CA ASN A 281 -14.35 10.20 5.42
C ASN A 281 -14.30 11.38 6.41
N VAL A 282 -13.32 12.28 6.24
CA VAL A 282 -13.20 13.49 7.07
C VAL A 282 -14.39 14.43 6.88
N GLU A 283 -14.86 14.62 5.65
CA GLU A 283 -16.05 15.42 5.36
C GLU A 283 -17.33 14.80 5.92
N ALA A 284 -17.49 13.48 5.88
CA ALA A 284 -18.63 12.78 6.46
C ALA A 284 -18.70 12.98 7.98
N LEU A 285 -17.58 12.86 8.69
CA LEU A 285 -17.51 13.12 10.12
C LEU A 285 -17.85 14.57 10.47
N LYS A 286 -17.30 15.53 9.71
CA LYS A 286 -17.63 16.95 9.89
C LYS A 286 -19.10 17.25 9.62
N LYS A 287 -19.68 16.63 8.59
CA LYS A 287 -21.10 16.76 8.26
C LYS A 287 -22.00 16.17 9.35
N MET A 288 -21.59 15.06 9.96
CA MET A 288 -22.29 14.47 11.11
C MET A 288 -22.25 15.38 12.33
N ALA A 289 -21.08 15.91 12.67
CA ALA A 289 -20.93 16.85 13.78
C ALA A 289 -21.72 18.16 13.59
N ALA A 290 -21.96 18.56 12.33
CA ALA A 290 -22.74 19.75 11.99
C ALA A 290 -24.27 19.52 11.93
N LYS A 291 -24.77 18.30 12.18
CA LYS A 291 -26.21 18.03 12.20
C LYS A 291 -26.89 18.76 13.37
N SER A 292 -28.13 19.17 13.16
CA SER A 292 -29.02 19.74 14.19
C SER A 292 -29.96 18.68 14.75
N GLY A 293 -30.44 18.86 15.99
CA GLY A 293 -31.43 17.95 16.59
C GLY A 293 -30.87 16.94 17.58
N TRP A 294 -29.62 17.12 18.03
CA TRP A 294 -29.03 16.29 19.08
C TRP A 294 -29.78 16.42 20.41
N GLU A 295 -30.28 15.31 20.93
CA GLU A 295 -30.95 15.23 22.23
C GLU A 295 -29.96 14.83 23.33
N VAL A 296 -29.97 15.53 24.46
CA VAL A 296 -29.10 15.22 25.60
C VAL A 296 -29.75 14.09 26.40
N THR A 297 -29.08 12.94 26.49
CA THR A 297 -29.56 11.78 27.25
C THR A 297 -28.89 11.63 28.61
N SER A 298 -27.64 12.08 28.76
CA SER A 298 -26.91 12.04 30.03
C SER A 298 -25.94 13.22 30.13
N ALA A 299 -25.99 13.95 31.24
CA ALA A 299 -25.07 15.03 31.55
C ALA A 299 -24.54 14.83 32.99
N MET A 300 -23.42 14.13 33.11
CA MET A 300 -22.64 14.11 34.35
C MET A 300 -21.64 15.26 34.35
N GLU A 301 -21.12 15.66 35.52
CA GLU A 301 -20.36 16.92 35.73
C GLU A 301 -19.23 17.20 34.71
N LYS A 302 -18.66 16.18 34.07
CA LYS A 302 -17.59 16.35 33.07
C LYS A 302 -17.84 15.68 31.70
N THR A 303 -18.87 14.83 31.55
CA THR A 303 -19.18 14.09 30.30
C THR A 303 -20.61 14.36 29.87
N LYS A 304 -20.81 14.72 28.60
CA LYS A 304 -22.14 14.89 28.01
C LYS A 304 -22.34 13.85 26.91
N MET A 305 -23.51 13.23 26.88
CA MET A 305 -23.91 12.30 25.83
C MET A 305 -25.14 12.84 25.11
N TYR A 306 -25.06 12.77 23.79
CA TYR A 306 -26.07 13.22 22.86
C TYR A 306 -26.43 12.07 21.92
N ILE A 307 -27.72 11.98 21.59
CA ILE A 307 -28.24 10.99 20.65
C ILE A 307 -29.04 11.72 19.56
N LEU A 308 -28.95 11.20 18.34
CA LEU A 308 -29.73 11.65 17.20
C LEU A 308 -30.26 10.44 16.45
N GLU A 309 -31.59 10.32 16.39
CA GLU A 309 -32.30 9.28 15.64
C GLU A 309 -32.86 9.85 14.33
N GLU A 310 -32.38 9.35 13.20
CA GLU A 310 -32.82 9.75 11.85
C GLU A 310 -32.92 8.52 10.94
N ASP A 311 -34.05 8.31 10.27
CA ASP A 311 -34.24 7.30 9.19
C ASP A 311 -33.62 5.92 9.49
N ASP A 312 -33.98 5.31 10.63
CA ASP A 312 -33.45 4.01 11.13
C ASP A 312 -31.94 3.98 11.45
N ILE A 313 -31.33 5.14 11.63
CA ILE A 313 -29.93 5.29 12.03
C ILE A 313 -29.84 6.02 13.37
N LEU A 314 -29.17 5.38 14.33
CA LEU A 314 -28.87 5.93 15.64
C LEU A 314 -27.46 6.51 15.64
N SER A 315 -27.33 7.82 15.83
CA SER A 315 -26.05 8.50 15.94
C SER A 315 -25.80 8.91 17.39
N VAL A 316 -24.58 8.69 17.86
CA VAL A 316 -24.15 9.03 19.21
C VAL A 316 -23.03 10.05 19.15
N TRP A 317 -23.11 11.03 20.03
CA TRP A 317 -22.05 11.99 20.28
C TRP A 317 -21.75 12.05 21.77
N VAL A 318 -20.49 11.80 22.12
CA VAL A 318 -19.99 11.91 23.50
C VAL A 318 -18.99 13.06 23.54
N GLU A 319 -19.25 14.05 24.38
CA GLU A 319 -18.40 15.21 24.61
C GLU A 319 -17.77 15.15 26.00
N LYS A 320 -16.46 15.43 26.07
CA LYS A 320 -15.70 15.45 27.31
C LYS A 320 -14.65 16.56 27.33
N HIS A 321 -14.52 17.25 28.47
CA HIS A 321 -13.41 18.16 28.73
C HIS A 321 -12.21 17.44 29.35
N VAL A 322 -10.99 17.73 28.87
CA VAL A 322 -9.74 17.11 29.29
C VAL A 322 -8.66 18.19 29.52
N GLU A 323 -7.96 18.13 30.66
CA GLU A 323 -6.88 19.05 31.05
C GLU A 323 -5.52 18.63 30.43
N ARG A 324 -5.52 18.41 29.11
CA ARG A 324 -4.31 18.13 28.33
C ARG A 324 -4.28 18.93 27.01
N PRO A 325 -3.08 19.29 26.50
CA PRO A 325 -2.93 19.93 25.20
C PRO A 325 -3.52 19.10 24.06
N ALA A 326 -4.29 19.74 23.17
CA ALA A 326 -4.99 19.07 22.08
C ALA A 326 -4.08 18.25 21.14
N HIS A 327 -2.84 18.69 20.91
CA HIS A 327 -1.90 18.00 20.02
C HIS A 327 -1.42 16.65 20.59
N LEU A 328 -1.27 16.54 21.92
CA LEU A 328 -0.90 15.29 22.59
C LEU A 328 -2.07 14.30 22.54
N VAL A 329 -3.28 14.80 22.86
CA VAL A 329 -4.50 14.00 22.78
C VAL A 329 -4.75 13.49 21.36
N TYR A 330 -4.51 14.34 20.35
CA TYR A 330 -4.57 13.95 18.94
C TYR A 330 -3.59 12.81 18.62
N HIS A 331 -2.35 12.90 19.08
CA HIS A 331 -1.37 11.86 18.81
C HIS A 331 -1.77 10.52 19.46
N LEU A 332 -2.22 10.54 20.71
CA LEU A 332 -2.68 9.36 21.45
C LEU A 332 -3.91 8.71 20.81
N LEU A 333 -4.94 9.49 20.49
CA LEU A 333 -6.20 8.98 19.94
C LEU A 333 -6.11 8.64 18.43
N SER A 334 -5.13 9.19 17.71
CA SER A 334 -4.90 8.83 16.31
C SER A 334 -4.24 7.45 16.15
N ASP A 335 -3.60 6.92 17.20
CA ASP A 335 -2.92 5.63 17.17
C ASP A 335 -3.84 4.50 17.64
N PHE A 336 -4.49 3.84 16.68
CA PHE A 336 -5.44 2.77 16.99
C PHE A 336 -4.78 1.51 17.55
N THR A 337 -3.45 1.36 17.45
CA THR A 337 -2.74 0.23 18.08
C THR A 337 -2.79 0.30 19.61
N LYS A 338 -2.96 1.51 20.16
CA LYS A 338 -3.10 1.76 21.60
C LYS A 338 -4.55 1.69 22.08
N ARG A 339 -5.51 1.62 21.17
CA ARG A 339 -6.94 1.59 21.50
C ARG A 339 -7.35 0.41 22.41
N PRO A 340 -6.83 -0.82 22.21
CA PRO A 340 -7.11 -1.94 23.12
C PRO A 340 -6.65 -1.72 24.57
N LEU A 341 -5.77 -0.74 24.84
CA LEU A 341 -5.30 -0.45 26.20
C LEU A 341 -6.37 0.20 27.08
N TRP A 342 -7.40 0.80 26.47
CA TRP A 342 -8.43 1.56 27.19
C TRP A 342 -9.86 1.29 26.70
N ASP A 343 -10.04 0.81 25.46
CA ASP A 343 -11.36 0.49 24.91
C ASP A 343 -11.62 -1.04 25.03
N PRO A 344 -12.47 -1.49 25.97
CA PRO A 344 -12.73 -2.91 26.18
C PRO A 344 -13.43 -3.58 24.99
N HIS A 345 -13.96 -2.79 24.04
CA HIS A 345 -14.58 -3.30 22.82
C HIS A 345 -13.55 -3.71 21.75
N TYR A 346 -12.25 -3.46 21.97
CA TYR A 346 -11.18 -3.72 21.02
C TYR A 346 -10.19 -4.72 21.64
N MET A 347 -10.10 -5.93 21.06
CA MET A 347 -9.15 -6.96 21.49
C MET A 347 -7.77 -6.76 20.87
N SER A 348 -7.72 -6.52 19.56
CA SER A 348 -6.47 -6.24 18.85
C SER A 348 -6.70 -5.26 17.70
N CYS A 349 -5.68 -4.45 17.42
CA CYS A 349 -5.65 -3.50 16.31
C CYS A 349 -4.30 -3.63 15.58
N GLU A 350 -4.33 -4.18 14.37
CA GLU A 350 -3.13 -4.38 13.54
C GLU A 350 -3.18 -3.48 12.30
N VAL A 351 -2.05 -2.85 11.95
CA VAL A 351 -1.96 -2.02 10.74
C VAL A 351 -1.80 -2.93 9.52
N ILE A 352 -2.79 -2.92 8.62
CA ILE A 352 -2.73 -3.67 7.35
C ILE A 352 -1.96 -2.89 6.29
N ASP A 353 -2.33 -1.62 6.10
CA ASP A 353 -1.79 -0.79 5.02
C ASP A 353 -1.65 0.67 5.48
N ARG A 354 -0.62 1.35 4.96
CA ARG A 354 -0.38 2.78 5.19
C ARG A 354 -0.63 3.50 3.86
N VAL A 355 -1.83 4.05 3.72
CA VAL A 355 -2.29 4.72 2.51
C VAL A 355 -1.56 6.05 2.30
N SER A 356 -1.33 6.79 3.38
CA SER A 356 -0.51 8.01 3.42
C SER A 356 0.11 8.16 4.82
N GLU A 357 0.89 9.22 5.06
CA GLU A 357 1.34 9.56 6.42
C GLU A 357 0.17 9.79 7.38
N ASP A 358 -0.97 10.22 6.87
CA ASP A 358 -2.15 10.61 7.64
C ASP A 358 -3.36 9.69 7.44
N ASP A 359 -3.20 8.60 6.69
CA ASP A 359 -4.28 7.65 6.39
C ASP A 359 -3.76 6.22 6.53
N GLN A 360 -4.32 5.49 7.49
CA GLN A 360 -3.90 4.12 7.81
C GLN A 360 -5.11 3.20 7.88
N ILE A 361 -4.90 1.95 7.48
CA ILE A 361 -5.93 0.92 7.51
C ILE A 361 -5.59 -0.08 8.60
N TYR A 362 -6.57 -0.34 9.47
CA TYR A 362 -6.44 -1.25 10.58
C TYR A 362 -7.35 -2.47 10.42
N TYR A 363 -6.83 -3.63 10.77
CA TYR A 363 -7.60 -4.82 11.09
C TYR A 363 -7.88 -4.82 12.59
N ILE A 364 -9.15 -4.93 12.96
CA ILE A 364 -9.58 -4.84 14.34
C ILE A 364 -10.37 -6.08 14.69
N THR A 365 -10.05 -6.71 15.82
CA THR A 365 -10.83 -7.80 16.39
C THR A 365 -11.56 -7.33 17.64
N CYS A 366 -12.80 -7.77 17.80
CA CYS A 366 -13.65 -7.43 18.93
C CYS A 366 -13.96 -8.68 19.77
N PRO A 367 -14.17 -8.52 21.09
CA PRO A 367 -14.52 -9.64 21.96
C PRO A 367 -15.91 -10.22 21.62
N VAL A 368 -16.13 -11.46 22.01
CA VAL A 368 -17.44 -12.12 21.93
C VAL A 368 -18.38 -11.48 22.96
N VAL A 369 -19.56 -11.09 22.52
CA VAL A 369 -20.62 -10.57 23.39
C VAL A 369 -21.88 -11.41 23.14
N ASN A 370 -22.48 -11.93 24.21
CA ASN A 370 -23.72 -12.74 24.20
C ASN A 370 -23.64 -14.06 23.40
N ASP A 371 -22.58 -14.86 23.58
CA ASP A 371 -22.37 -16.19 22.97
C ASP A 371 -22.38 -16.22 21.42
N ASP A 372 -22.20 -15.06 20.79
CA ASP A 372 -22.16 -14.93 19.33
C ASP A 372 -20.75 -15.17 18.76
N LYS A 373 -20.63 -15.34 17.44
CA LYS A 373 -19.30 -15.43 16.80
C LYS A 373 -18.49 -14.14 17.02
N PRO A 374 -17.16 -14.22 17.18
CA PRO A 374 -16.32 -13.03 17.35
C PRO A 374 -16.44 -12.11 16.12
N LYS A 375 -16.33 -10.80 16.33
CA LYS A 375 -16.49 -9.80 15.26
C LYS A 375 -15.12 -9.28 14.81
N ASP A 376 -15.00 -9.01 13.52
CA ASP A 376 -13.84 -8.33 12.94
C ASP A 376 -14.28 -7.08 12.16
N LEU A 377 -13.39 -6.09 12.09
CA LEU A 377 -13.57 -4.87 11.32
C LEU A 377 -12.31 -4.56 10.52
N VAL A 378 -12.51 -3.98 9.34
CA VAL A 378 -11.43 -3.38 8.55
C VAL A 378 -11.77 -1.90 8.39
N VAL A 379 -10.96 -1.03 8.98
CA VAL A 379 -11.27 0.40 9.09
C VAL A 379 -10.15 1.26 8.50
N LEU A 380 -10.54 2.28 7.74
CA LEU A 380 -9.70 3.39 7.33
C LEU A 380 -9.77 4.49 8.40
N VAL A 381 -8.62 4.84 8.95
CA VAL A 381 -8.45 5.95 9.90
C VAL A 381 -7.73 7.08 9.19
N SER A 382 -8.42 8.21 9.07
CA SER A 382 -7.94 9.42 8.41
C SER A 382 -7.75 10.53 9.44
N ARG A 383 -6.49 10.90 9.70
CA ARG A 383 -6.14 11.92 10.70
C ARG A 383 -5.81 13.24 10.01
N ARG A 384 -6.29 14.37 10.53
CA ARG A 384 -6.05 15.71 9.97
C ARG A 384 -5.76 16.69 11.09
N ARG A 385 -4.66 17.42 10.94
CA ARG A 385 -4.32 18.58 11.76
C ARG A 385 -5.17 19.78 11.35
N PRO A 386 -5.41 20.73 12.28
CA PRO A 386 -6.07 21.98 11.92
C PRO A 386 -5.30 22.73 10.81
N VAL A 387 -6.07 23.41 9.95
CA VAL A 387 -5.53 24.41 9.01
C VAL A 387 -5.02 25.60 9.84
N LYS A 388 -4.12 26.45 9.31
CA LYS A 388 -3.43 27.53 10.05
C LYS A 388 -4.31 28.43 10.93
N ASP A 389 -5.61 28.54 10.68
CA ASP A 389 -6.58 29.33 11.45
C ASP A 389 -7.61 28.49 12.25
N GLY A 390 -7.44 27.17 12.30
CA GLY A 390 -8.36 26.24 12.98
C GLY A 390 -7.83 25.72 14.31
N ASN A 391 -8.75 25.41 15.23
CA ASN A 391 -8.40 24.84 16.55
C ASN A 391 -8.82 23.36 16.71
N THR A 392 -9.31 22.73 15.63
CA THR A 392 -9.89 21.39 15.71
C THR A 392 -9.05 20.37 14.95
N TYR A 393 -8.58 19.35 15.67
CA TYR A 393 -8.00 18.14 15.09
C TYR A 393 -9.11 17.14 14.77
N THR A 394 -8.93 16.38 13.69
CA THR A 394 -9.94 15.42 13.23
C THR A 394 -9.32 14.04 13.05
N VAL A 395 -9.98 13.01 13.58
CA VAL A 395 -9.65 11.60 13.35
C VAL A 395 -10.92 10.91 12.88
N ALA A 396 -11.05 10.69 11.58
CA ALA A 396 -12.24 10.07 10.97
C ALA A 396 -12.02 8.58 10.72
N VAL A 397 -13.06 7.79 10.94
CA VAL A 397 -13.04 6.33 10.89
C VAL A 397 -14.20 5.83 10.04
N LYS A 398 -13.89 4.98 9.08
CA LYS A 398 -14.89 4.34 8.22
C LYS A 398 -14.45 2.94 7.82
N SER A 399 -15.39 2.00 7.78
CA SER A 399 -15.10 0.65 7.29
C SER A 399 -14.86 0.64 5.79
N VAL A 400 -13.87 -0.15 5.36
CA VAL A 400 -13.48 -0.30 3.96
C VAL A 400 -13.37 -1.78 3.60
N ILE A 401 -13.79 -2.11 2.39
CA ILE A 401 -13.68 -3.46 1.85
C ILE A 401 -12.34 -3.58 1.15
N LEU A 402 -11.48 -4.46 1.65
CA LEU A 402 -10.17 -4.74 1.08
C LEU A 402 -10.13 -6.14 0.49
N PRO A 403 -9.86 -6.30 -0.83
CA PRO A 403 -9.71 -7.62 -1.45
C PRO A 403 -8.61 -8.48 -0.83
N SER A 404 -7.60 -7.85 -0.22
CA SER A 404 -6.51 -8.53 0.50
C SER A 404 -6.96 -9.20 1.80
N VAL A 405 -8.05 -8.71 2.43
CA VAL A 405 -8.58 -9.22 3.71
C VAL A 405 -10.09 -9.54 3.58
N PRO A 406 -10.44 -10.63 2.87
CA PRO A 406 -11.83 -11.03 2.69
C PRO A 406 -12.46 -11.48 4.02
N PRO A 407 -13.80 -11.44 4.15
CA PRO A 407 -14.51 -11.94 5.32
C PRO A 407 -14.16 -13.41 5.60
N SER A 408 -13.78 -13.72 6.83
CA SER A 408 -13.49 -15.09 7.28
C SER A 408 -14.74 -15.74 7.86
N PRO A 409 -15.01 -17.05 7.64
CA PRO A 409 -16.12 -17.75 8.27
C PRO A 409 -16.01 -17.85 9.82
N GLN A 410 -14.82 -17.57 10.37
CA GLN A 410 -14.55 -17.54 11.81
C GLN A 410 -15.06 -16.26 12.48
N TYR A 411 -15.20 -15.16 11.74
CA TYR A 411 -15.60 -13.86 12.27
C TYR A 411 -16.85 -13.33 11.57
N VAL A 412 -17.64 -12.51 12.27
CA VAL A 412 -18.72 -11.74 11.66
C VAL A 412 -18.20 -10.35 11.35
N ARG A 413 -18.02 -10.05 10.06
CA ARG A 413 -17.53 -8.76 9.57
C ARG A 413 -18.55 -7.67 9.90
N SER A 414 -18.14 -6.75 10.77
CA SER A 414 -18.94 -5.58 11.14
C SER A 414 -18.48 -4.36 10.34
N GLU A 415 -19.40 -3.42 10.14
CA GLU A 415 -19.15 -2.20 9.37
C GLU A 415 -19.47 -0.95 10.20
N ILE A 416 -18.54 0.01 10.16
CA ILE A 416 -18.69 1.36 10.72
C ILE A 416 -18.92 2.30 9.53
N THR A 417 -20.10 2.88 9.46
CA THR A 417 -20.48 3.81 8.39
C THR A 417 -19.73 5.14 8.53
N CYS A 418 -19.70 5.69 9.73
CA CYS A 418 -18.92 6.86 10.09
C CYS A 418 -18.75 6.95 11.61
N ALA A 419 -17.51 7.04 12.08
CA ALA A 419 -17.17 7.31 13.47
C ALA A 419 -15.90 8.16 13.56
N GLY A 420 -15.56 8.67 14.73
CA GLY A 420 -14.29 9.34 14.92
C GLY A 420 -14.25 10.35 16.04
N PHE A 421 -13.11 11.04 16.15
CA PHE A 421 -12.85 12.04 17.16
C PHE A 421 -12.70 13.43 16.53
N LEU A 422 -13.33 14.42 17.14
CA LEU A 422 -13.03 15.83 16.98
C LEU A 422 -12.42 16.33 18.27
N ILE A 423 -11.22 16.90 18.20
CA ILE A 423 -10.49 17.40 19.37
C ILE A 423 -10.34 18.90 19.18
N HIS A 424 -11.05 19.67 19.99
CA HIS A 424 -11.06 21.12 19.94
C HIS A 424 -10.15 21.70 21.03
N ALA A 425 -9.13 22.45 20.63
CA ALA A 425 -8.29 23.16 21.58
C ALA A 425 -9.04 24.34 22.19
N ILE A 426 -9.15 24.38 23.52
CA ILE A 426 -9.71 25.53 24.26
C ILE A 426 -8.59 26.50 24.60
N ASP A 427 -7.51 25.98 25.19
CA ASP A 427 -6.30 26.71 25.52
C ASP A 427 -5.05 25.83 25.29
N ASN A 428 -3.86 26.30 25.69
CA ASN A 428 -2.60 25.56 25.49
C ASN A 428 -2.48 24.29 26.35
N SER A 429 -3.34 24.14 27.36
CA SER A 429 -3.31 23.10 28.38
C SER A 429 -4.60 22.26 28.46
N SER A 430 -5.68 22.66 27.78
CA SER A 430 -6.98 22.01 27.85
C SER A 430 -7.64 21.86 26.47
N CYS A 431 -8.42 20.79 26.31
CA CYS A 431 -9.16 20.53 25.09
C CYS A 431 -10.50 19.83 25.37
N THR A 432 -11.41 19.93 24.40
CA THR A 432 -12.64 19.16 24.36
C THR A 432 -12.48 18.02 23.37
N VAL A 433 -12.73 16.79 23.81
CA VAL A 433 -12.76 15.59 23.00
C VAL A 433 -14.21 15.23 22.71
N SER A 434 -14.58 15.18 21.45
CA SER A 434 -15.90 14.75 20.98
C SER A 434 -15.77 13.48 20.16
N TYR A 435 -16.37 12.39 20.63
CA TYR A 435 -16.46 11.13 19.90
C TYR A 435 -17.82 11.02 19.23
N PHE A 436 -17.83 10.70 17.93
CA PHE A 436 -19.05 10.47 17.16
C PHE A 436 -19.07 9.03 16.67
N ASN A 437 -20.25 8.41 16.67
CA ASN A 437 -20.43 7.08 16.10
C ASN A 437 -21.84 6.93 15.51
N GLN A 438 -21.92 6.47 14.27
CA GLN A 438 -23.17 6.17 13.59
C GLN A 438 -23.39 4.67 13.55
N ILE A 439 -24.54 4.24 14.09
CA ILE A 439 -24.87 2.83 14.30
C ILE A 439 -26.07 2.49 13.41
N SER A 440 -25.90 1.51 12.53
CA SER A 440 -27.01 0.98 11.72
C SER A 440 -27.88 0.02 12.53
N ALA A 441 -29.18 -0.06 12.19
CA ALA A 441 -30.18 -0.92 12.82
C ALA A 441 -29.78 -2.41 12.97
N SER A 442 -28.85 -2.93 12.18
CA SER A 442 -28.34 -4.31 12.28
C SER A 442 -27.61 -4.63 13.59
N ILE A 443 -27.15 -3.62 14.34
CA ILE A 443 -26.45 -3.78 15.63
C ILE A 443 -27.39 -3.51 16.81
N PHE A 444 -28.67 -3.17 16.57
CA PHE A 444 -29.67 -2.99 17.64
C PHE A 444 -29.71 -4.15 18.65
N PRO A 445 -29.56 -5.44 18.27
CA PRO A 445 -29.56 -6.54 19.24
C PRO A 445 -28.39 -6.51 20.23
N TYR A 446 -27.28 -5.86 19.86
CA TYR A 446 -26.11 -5.66 20.74
C TYR A 446 -26.40 -4.62 21.84
N PHE A 447 -27.36 -3.73 21.58
CA PHE A 447 -27.80 -2.66 22.46
C PHE A 447 -29.23 -2.86 23.00
N ALA A 448 -29.86 -4.01 22.70
CA ALA A 448 -31.25 -4.34 23.03
C ALA A 448 -31.47 -4.71 24.51
N GLY A 449 -30.74 -4.06 25.41
CA GLY A 449 -30.89 -4.19 26.86
C GLY A 449 -31.07 -2.83 27.51
N ASN A 450 -32.22 -2.17 27.28
CA ASN A 450 -32.60 -0.85 27.80
C ASN A 450 -31.60 0.31 27.54
N LEU A 451 -32.10 1.48 27.15
CA LEU A 451 -31.32 2.73 27.00
C LEU A 451 -30.37 3.03 28.20
N GLY A 452 -30.71 2.53 29.41
CA GLY A 452 -29.91 2.67 30.62
C GLY A 452 -28.67 1.75 30.74
N GLY A 453 -28.62 0.60 30.05
CA GLY A 453 -27.45 -0.30 30.11
C GLY A 453 -26.34 0.14 29.15
N TRP A 454 -26.74 0.64 27.99
CA TRP A 454 -25.82 1.07 26.94
C TRP A 454 -25.14 2.41 27.24
N SER A 455 -25.89 3.38 27.79
CA SER A 455 -25.32 4.64 28.28
C SER A 455 -24.20 4.39 29.27
N LYS A 456 -24.40 3.47 30.22
CA LYS A 456 -23.40 3.13 31.24
C LYS A 456 -22.12 2.52 30.65
N SER A 457 -22.24 1.63 29.66
CA SER A 457 -21.07 1.03 28.98
C SER A 457 -20.27 2.06 28.15
N ILE A 458 -20.96 2.99 27.48
CA ILE A 458 -20.33 4.10 26.77
C ILE A 458 -19.64 5.04 27.77
N GLU A 459 -20.30 5.35 28.88
CA GLU A 459 -19.76 6.19 29.95
C GLU A 459 -18.51 5.57 30.59
N GLU A 460 -18.51 4.27 30.87
CA GLU A 460 -17.36 3.52 31.38
C GLU A 460 -16.18 3.53 30.39
N THR A 461 -16.47 3.39 29.09
CA THR A 461 -15.45 3.45 28.03
C THR A 461 -14.88 4.86 27.90
N ALA A 462 -15.73 5.89 27.96
CA ALA A 462 -15.30 7.28 27.97
C ALA A 462 -14.45 7.59 29.21
N ALA A 463 -14.80 7.06 30.37
CA ALA A 463 -14.02 7.19 31.60
C ALA A 463 -12.64 6.53 31.48
N SER A 464 -12.55 5.32 30.91
CA SER A 464 -11.28 4.64 30.68
C SER A 464 -10.38 5.39 29.68
N CYS A 465 -10.98 5.93 28.61
CA CYS A 465 -10.27 6.77 27.64
C CYS A 465 -9.60 7.98 28.29
N ILE A 466 -10.29 8.64 29.23
CA ILE A 466 -9.76 9.79 29.96
C ILE A 466 -8.61 9.38 30.86
N GLN A 467 -8.79 8.31 31.65
CA GLN A 467 -7.71 7.80 32.50
C GLN A 467 -6.47 7.46 31.68
N PHE A 468 -6.64 6.92 30.47
CA PHE A 468 -5.54 6.67 29.55
C PHE A 468 -4.85 7.96 29.08
N ILE A 469 -5.62 8.99 28.74
CA ILE A 469 -5.08 10.29 28.31
C ILE A 469 -4.36 11.01 29.46
N GLU A 470 -4.89 10.93 30.69
CA GLU A 470 -4.33 11.57 31.88
C GLU A 470 -3.08 10.85 32.41
N ASN A 471 -3.04 9.51 32.32
CA ASN A 471 -1.92 8.68 32.79
C ASN A 471 -0.75 8.58 31.79
N ALA A 472 -0.91 9.07 30.56
CA ALA A 472 0.17 9.08 29.58
C ALA A 472 1.28 10.06 30.03
N THR A 473 2.43 9.52 30.45
CA THR A 473 3.59 10.31 30.87
C THR A 473 4.28 10.98 29.67
N ASP A 474 4.74 12.23 29.85
CA ASP A 474 5.44 13.02 28.81
C ASP A 474 6.74 12.36 28.31
N ASP A 475 7.33 11.45 29.09
CA ASP A 475 8.64 10.83 28.85
C ASP A 475 8.71 9.92 27.60
N GLY A 476 7.56 9.46 27.08
CA GLY A 476 7.51 8.65 25.85
C GLY A 476 7.52 9.46 24.55
N LEU A 477 7.34 10.79 24.62
CA LEU A 477 7.04 11.66 23.48
C LEU A 477 8.16 12.65 23.10
N ILE A 478 9.20 12.78 23.94
CA ILE A 478 10.33 13.67 23.69
C ILE A 478 11.30 13.12 22.61
N SER A 479 11.14 11.87 22.17
CA SER A 479 12.04 11.24 21.17
C SER A 479 11.73 11.55 19.69
N LEU A 480 10.76 12.43 19.39
CA LEU A 480 10.27 12.66 18.01
C LEU A 480 10.07 14.14 17.62
N PHE A 481 10.68 15.09 18.35
CA PHE A 481 10.79 16.47 17.90
C PHE A 481 12.09 16.73 17.12
#